data_AF-A0A2Z4FSM0-F1
#
_entry.id   AF-A0A2Z4FSM0-F1
#
_cell.length_a   1.000
_cell.length_b   1.000
_cell.length_c   1.000
_cell.angle_alpha   90.00
_cell.angle_beta   90.00
_cell.angle_gamma   90.00
#
_symmetry.space_group_name_H-M   'P 1'
#
loop_
_entity.id
_entity.type
_entity.pdbx_description
1 polymer ?
#
loop_
_entity_poly.entity_id
_entity_poly.type
_entity_poly.pdbx_seq_one_letter_code
_entity_poly.pdbx_strand_id
1 'polypeptide(L)'
;LMSAIPYLGTTLVKWLWGGFAVNNPTLNRFFSLHFMLPFLISALVMIHLLFLHQTGSNNPLGLKSNIDKIPFHPYFSLKDLLGFMIMMFMLILITLIYPYNLGDPDNFIPANPMITP
;
A
#
# COMPACT_ATOMS: atom_id res chain seq x y z
N LEU A 1 -7.07 -6.84 17.87
CA LEU A 1 -8.03 -7.21 16.79
C LEU A 1 -8.15 -8.72 16.65
N MET A 2 -7.08 -9.45 16.29
CA MET A 2 -7.11 -10.93 16.15
C MET A 2 -7.57 -11.68 17.42
N SER A 3 -7.38 -11.10 18.60
CA SER A 3 -7.86 -11.66 19.87
C SER A 3 -9.39 -11.85 19.95
N ALA A 4 -10.16 -11.15 19.12
CA ALA A 4 -11.61 -11.24 19.09
C ALA A 4 -12.14 -12.51 18.41
N ILE A 5 -11.29 -13.30 17.73
CA ILE A 5 -11.69 -14.57 17.12
C ILE A 5 -12.03 -15.56 18.24
N PRO A 6 -13.27 -16.10 18.32
CA PRO A 6 -13.65 -17.06 19.35
C PRO A 6 -12.73 -18.28 19.36
N TYR A 7 -12.41 -18.78 20.55
CA TYR A 7 -11.56 -19.95 20.83
C TYR A 7 -10.08 -19.82 20.42
N LEU A 8 -9.76 -19.21 19.28
CA LEU A 8 -8.39 -19.17 18.72
C LEU A 8 -7.67 -17.83 18.91
N GLY A 9 -8.39 -16.73 19.17
CA GLY A 9 -7.83 -15.38 19.07
C GLY A 9 -6.58 -15.14 19.92
N THR A 10 -6.56 -15.61 21.17
CA THR A 10 -5.41 -15.44 22.07
C THR A 10 -4.18 -16.20 21.57
N THR A 11 -4.37 -17.41 21.02
CA THR A 11 -3.29 -18.23 20.45
C THR A 11 -2.71 -17.58 19.20
N LEU A 12 -3.56 -17.04 18.31
CA LEU A 12 -3.15 -16.35 17.09
C LEU A 12 -2.35 -15.08 17.38
N VAL A 13 -2.76 -14.30 18.39
CA VAL A 13 -2.02 -13.09 18.80
C VAL A 13 -0.63 -13.44 19.33
N LYS A 14 -0.52 -14.42 20.22
CA LYS A 14 0.78 -14.86 20.75
C LYS A 14 1.68 -15.45 19.65
N TRP A 15 1.08 -16.21 18.73
CA TRP A 15 1.80 -16.72 17.56
C TRP A 15 2.32 -15.58 16.69
N LEU A 16 1.50 -14.56 16.41
CA LEU A 16 1.88 -13.39 15.62
C LEU A 16 2.99 -12.58 16.29
N TRP A 17 2.96 -12.40 17.62
CA TRP A 17 4.03 -11.72 18.35
C TRP A 17 5.28 -12.58 18.53
N GLY A 18 5.15 -13.91 18.53
CA GLY A 18 6.26 -14.79 18.92
C GLY A 18 6.62 -14.68 20.39
N GLY A 19 5.63 -14.36 21.24
CA GLY A 19 5.82 -14.08 22.65
C GLY A 19 4.51 -13.61 23.30
N PHE A 20 4.62 -13.09 24.53
CA PHE A 20 3.45 -12.60 25.29
C PHE A 20 3.10 -11.14 25.01
N ALA A 21 4.01 -10.38 24.39
CA ALA A 21 3.85 -8.99 24.03
C ALA A 21 4.64 -8.70 22.75
N VAL A 22 4.45 -7.51 22.18
CA VAL A 22 5.25 -7.01 21.06
C VAL A 22 6.69 -6.77 21.54
N ASN A 23 7.65 -7.46 20.93
CA ASN A 23 9.07 -7.34 21.29
C ASN A 23 9.96 -7.67 20.06
N ASN A 24 11.26 -7.88 20.24
CA ASN A 24 12.23 -8.18 19.19
C ASN A 24 11.79 -9.29 18.20
N PRO A 25 11.19 -10.43 18.63
CA PRO A 25 10.69 -11.42 17.68
C PRO A 25 9.61 -10.88 16.74
N THR A 26 8.77 -9.94 17.20
CA THR A 26 7.74 -9.28 16.40
C THR A 26 8.35 -8.29 15.41
N LEU A 27 9.35 -7.50 15.82
CA LEU A 27 9.94 -6.50 14.94
C LEU A 27 10.69 -7.16 13.77
N ASN A 28 11.49 -8.19 14.05
CA ASN A 28 12.26 -8.89 13.01
C ASN A 28 11.35 -9.56 11.97
N ARG A 29 10.28 -10.23 12.40
CA ARG A 29 9.31 -10.82 11.45
C ARG A 29 8.55 -9.74 10.67
N PHE A 30 8.19 -8.62 11.30
CA PHE A 30 7.47 -7.56 10.61
C PHE A 30 8.35 -6.91 9.54
N PHE A 31 9.64 -6.76 9.81
CA PHE A 31 10.59 -6.35 8.78
C PHE A 31 10.66 -7.34 7.62
N SER A 32 10.81 -8.64 7.89
CA SER A 32 10.85 -9.67 6.83
C SER A 32 9.55 -9.71 6.01
N LEU A 33 8.38 -9.60 6.67
CA LEU A 33 7.09 -9.55 5.99
C LEU A 33 6.93 -8.25 5.20
N HIS A 34 7.29 -7.11 5.76
CA HIS A 34 7.26 -5.81 5.07
C HIS A 34 8.15 -5.80 3.83
N PHE A 35 9.30 -6.48 3.88
CA PHE A 35 10.16 -6.64 2.71
C PHE A 35 9.52 -7.53 1.64
N MET A 36 8.88 -8.64 2.04
CA MET A 36 8.29 -9.60 1.10
C MET A 36 7.01 -9.11 0.43
N LEU A 37 6.14 -8.42 1.19
CA LEU A 37 4.79 -8.05 0.75
C LEU A 37 4.75 -7.17 -0.51
N PRO A 38 5.63 -6.17 -0.72
CA PRO A 38 5.67 -5.38 -1.95
C PRO A 38 5.85 -6.23 -3.22
N PHE A 39 6.63 -7.31 -3.16
CA PHE A 39 6.81 -8.23 -4.29
C PHE A 39 5.58 -9.10 -4.53
N LEU A 40 4.89 -9.51 -3.46
CA LEU A 40 3.61 -10.19 -3.60
C LEU A 40 2.57 -9.26 -4.24
N ILE A 41 2.53 -7.99 -3.81
CA ILE A 41 1.63 -6.98 -4.36
C ILE A 41 1.95 -6.73 -5.85
N SER A 42 3.23 -6.64 -6.25
CA SER A 42 3.57 -6.48 -7.67
C SER A 42 3.10 -7.66 -8.52
N ALA A 43 3.18 -8.89 -8.02
CA ALA A 43 2.62 -10.06 -8.69
C ALA A 43 1.09 -9.98 -8.82
N LEU A 44 0.39 -9.53 -7.76
CA LEU A 44 -1.05 -9.30 -7.80
C LEU A 44 -1.44 -8.18 -8.76
N VAL A 45 -0.62 -7.13 -8.90
CA VAL A 45 -0.83 -6.06 -9.91
C VAL A 45 -0.73 -6.63 -11.32
N MET A 46 0.20 -7.54 -11.60
CA MET A 46 0.30 -8.18 -12.91
C MET A 46 -0.93 -9.04 -13.22
N ILE A 47 -1.43 -9.81 -12.24
CA ILE A 47 -2.67 -10.59 -12.38
C ILE A 47 -3.87 -9.65 -12.61
N HIS A 48 -3.94 -8.56 -11.86
CA HIS A 48 -4.98 -7.54 -12.03
C HIS A 48 -4.97 -6.96 -13.46
N LEU A 49 -3.80 -6.56 -13.97
CA LEU A 49 -3.65 -6.03 -15.32
C LEU A 49 -3.93 -7.08 -16.41
N LEU A 50 -3.61 -8.36 -16.17
CA LEU A 50 -3.96 -9.44 -17.09
C LEU A 50 -5.49 -9.53 -17.28
N PHE A 51 -6.26 -9.53 -16.18
CA PHE A 51 -7.71 -9.56 -16.27
C PHE A 51 -8.29 -8.27 -16.88
N LEU A 52 -7.71 -7.11 -16.55
CA LEU A 52 -8.10 -5.85 -17.19
C LEU A 52 -7.89 -5.90 -18.72
N HIS A 53 -6.80 -6.50 -19.20
CA HIS A 53 -6.54 -6.63 -20.63
C HIS A 53 -7.50 -7.57 -21.35
N GLN A 54 -8.15 -8.51 -20.65
CA GLN A 54 -9.15 -9.37 -21.28
C GLN A 54 -10.44 -8.62 -21.64
N THR A 55 -10.86 -7.66 -20.81
CA THR A 55 -12.09 -6.87 -21.05
C THR A 55 -11.82 -5.49 -21.65
N GLY A 56 -10.61 -4.96 -21.44
CA GLY A 56 -10.28 -3.55 -21.64
C GLY A 56 -10.85 -2.65 -20.54
N SER A 57 -10.45 -1.38 -20.56
CA SER A 57 -10.94 -0.35 -19.64
C SER A 57 -12.39 0.04 -19.91
N ASN A 58 -13.12 0.38 -18.86
CA ASN A 58 -14.42 1.04 -18.98
C ASN A 58 -14.23 2.54 -19.30
N ASN A 59 -15.32 3.21 -19.67
CA ASN A 59 -15.34 4.66 -19.94
C ASN A 59 -16.42 5.36 -19.08
N PRO A 60 -16.37 6.69 -18.95
CA PRO A 60 -17.29 7.44 -18.07
C PRO A 60 -18.78 7.25 -18.36
N LEU A 61 -19.15 6.91 -19.60
CA LEU A 61 -20.54 6.66 -19.99
C LEU A 61 -21.00 5.23 -19.65
N GLY A 62 -20.08 4.33 -19.31
CA GLY A 62 -20.38 2.92 -19.05
C GLY A 62 -20.87 2.13 -20.27
N LEU A 63 -20.81 2.71 -21.47
CA LEU A 63 -21.22 2.09 -22.73
C LEU A 63 -20.07 1.30 -23.36
N LYS A 64 -20.34 0.47 -24.37
CA LYS A 64 -19.28 -0.26 -25.08
C LYS A 64 -18.41 0.71 -25.89
N SER A 65 -17.11 0.79 -25.58
CA SER A 65 -16.13 1.66 -26.26
C SER A 65 -15.56 1.11 -27.57
N ASN A 66 -15.95 -0.10 -28.00
CA ASN A 66 -15.37 -0.76 -29.18
C ASN A 66 -15.53 0.02 -30.50
N ILE A 67 -16.47 0.96 -30.57
CA ILE A 67 -16.75 1.75 -31.77
C ILE A 67 -15.72 2.88 -31.95
N ASP A 68 -15.04 3.30 -30.88
CA ASP A 68 -14.11 4.42 -30.88
C ASP A 68 -12.91 4.15 -29.95
N LYS A 69 -12.05 3.21 -30.37
CA LYS A 69 -10.79 2.91 -29.68
C LYS A 69 -9.65 3.69 -30.30
N ILE A 70 -8.89 4.36 -29.46
CA ILE A 70 -7.59 4.95 -29.81
C ILE A 70 -6.45 4.12 -29.24
N PRO A 71 -5.27 4.08 -29.89
CA PRO A 71 -4.11 3.38 -29.35
C PRO A 71 -3.64 4.00 -28.02
N PHE A 72 -3.02 3.19 -27.16
CA PHE A 72 -2.48 3.67 -25.88
C PHE A 72 -1.38 4.72 -26.10
N HIS A 73 -0.45 4.44 -27.01
CA HIS A 73 0.59 5.40 -27.42
C HIS A 73 0.16 6.11 -28.72
N PRO A 74 0.29 7.44 -28.82
CA PRO A 74 0.90 8.37 -27.85
C PRO A 74 -0.06 8.92 -26.79
N TYR A 75 -1.37 8.75 -26.98
CA TYR A 75 -2.41 9.49 -26.26
C TYR A 75 -2.36 9.32 -24.74
N PHE A 76 -2.50 8.09 -24.25
CA PHE A 76 -2.49 7.81 -22.82
C PHE A 76 -1.08 7.86 -22.24
N SER A 77 -0.05 7.51 -23.01
CA SER A 77 1.35 7.66 -22.56
C SER A 77 1.69 9.10 -22.18
N LEU A 78 1.29 10.09 -22.99
CA LEU A 78 1.53 11.51 -22.68
C LEU A 78 0.65 12.01 -21.52
N LYS A 79 -0.61 11.58 -21.48
CA LYS A 79 -1.52 11.91 -20.38
C LYS A 79 -0.99 11.38 -19.03
N ASP A 80 -0.51 10.15 -19.00
CA ASP A 80 0.03 9.51 -17.81
C ASP A 80 1.35 10.17 -17.38
N LEU A 81 2.21 10.55 -18.33
CA LEU A 81 3.43 11.30 -18.05
C LEU A 81 3.12 12.63 -17.35
N LEU A 82 2.13 13.38 -17.84
CA LEU A 82 1.70 14.62 -17.17
C LEU A 82 1.20 14.35 -15.74
N GLY A 83 0.39 13.31 -15.55
CA GLY A 83 -0.07 12.90 -14.22
C GLY A 83 1.09 12.54 -13.28
N PHE A 84 2.08 11.80 -13.78
CA PHE A 84 3.28 11.46 -13.03
C PHE A 84 4.09 12.69 -12.64
N MET A 85 4.26 13.66 -13.55
CA MET A 85 4.95 14.92 -13.25
C MET A 85 4.26 15.71 -12.13
N ILE A 86 2.93 15.80 -12.15
CA ILE A 86 2.15 16.46 -11.10
C ILE A 86 2.31 15.72 -9.76
N MET A 87 2.17 14.40 -9.76
CA MET A 87 2.34 13.58 -8.55
C MET A 87 3.75 13.74 -7.97
N MET A 88 4.80 13.68 -8.79
CA MET A 88 6.18 13.87 -8.35
C MET A 88 6.42 15.27 -7.80
N PHE A 89 5.87 16.31 -8.44
CA PHE A 89 5.96 17.68 -7.94
C PHE A 89 5.34 17.81 -6.54
N MET A 90 4.14 17.25 -6.34
CA MET A 90 3.48 17.27 -5.02
C MET A 90 4.26 16.48 -3.97
N LEU A 91 4.81 15.32 -4.33
CA LEU A 91 5.66 14.54 -3.44
C LEU A 91 6.90 15.33 -3.02
N ILE A 92 7.58 15.98 -3.98
CA ILE A 92 8.75 16.83 -3.71
C ILE A 92 8.38 17.97 -2.75
N LEU A 93 7.27 18.66 -2.97
CA LEU A 93 6.81 19.73 -2.07
C LEU A 93 6.62 19.24 -0.63
N ILE A 94 5.95 18.09 -0.44
CA ILE A 94 5.75 17.51 0.89
C ILE A 94 7.10 17.14 1.50
N THR A 95 7.97 16.46 0.77
CA THR A 95 9.26 15.98 1.31
C THR A 95 10.25 17.09 1.64
N LEU A 96 10.29 18.18 0.87
CA LEU A 96 11.30 19.23 1.03
C LEU A 96 10.83 20.41 1.89
N ILE A 97 9.55 20.77 1.82
CA ILE A 97 9.02 21.94 2.55
C ILE A 97 8.39 21.51 3.88
N TYR A 98 7.65 20.40 3.88
CA TYR A 98 6.87 19.96 5.04
C TYR A 98 7.00 18.45 5.33
N PRO A 99 8.22 17.93 5.55
CA PRO A 99 8.49 16.48 5.61
C PRO A 99 7.71 15.74 6.69
N TYR A 100 7.29 16.44 7.76
CA TYR A 100 6.63 15.84 8.91
C TYR A 100 5.13 16.13 9.00
N ASN A 101 4.54 16.88 8.06
CA ASN A 101 3.11 17.25 8.13
C ASN A 101 2.15 16.06 8.07
N LEU A 102 2.59 14.94 7.47
CA LEU A 102 1.81 13.70 7.39
C LEU A 102 2.24 12.65 8.42
N GLY A 103 3.19 12.99 9.29
CA GLY A 103 3.68 12.13 10.36
C GLY A 103 3.08 12.49 11.72
N ASP A 104 3.30 11.61 12.69
CA ASP A 104 2.93 11.84 14.09
C ASP A 104 4.20 12.17 14.90
N PRO A 105 4.24 13.28 15.67
CA PRO A 105 5.40 13.65 16.46
C PRO A 105 5.80 12.58 17.50
N ASP A 106 4.87 11.76 17.98
CA ASP A 106 5.17 10.73 18.98
C ASP A 106 6.09 9.63 18.44
N ASN A 107 6.12 9.43 17.11
CA ASN A 107 7.03 8.46 16.48
C ASN A 107 8.51 8.89 16.51
N PHE A 108 8.83 10.11 16.97
CA PHE A 108 10.20 10.51 17.30
C PHE A 108 10.63 10.08 18.70
N ILE A 109 9.69 9.63 19.54
CA ILE A 109 9.98 9.13 20.89
C ILE A 109 10.19 7.61 20.79
N PRO A 110 11.31 7.07 21.29
CA PRO A 110 11.53 5.63 21.32
C PRO A 110 10.40 4.90 22.07
N ALA A 111 9.98 3.75 21.55
CA ALA A 111 8.89 2.98 22.12
C ALA A 111 9.16 2.61 23.58
N ASN A 112 8.20 2.90 24.47
CA ASN A 112 8.20 2.50 25.86
C ASN A 112 6.96 1.63 26.16
N PRO A 113 7.12 0.33 26.47
CA PRO A 113 5.98 -0.56 26.69
C PRO A 113 5.17 -0.23 27.96
N MET A 114 5.67 0.64 28.83
CA MET A 114 5.01 1.03 30.08
C MET A 114 4.18 2.31 29.96
N ILE A 115 4.27 3.02 28.82
CA ILE A 115 3.60 4.29 28.60
C ILE A 115 2.88 4.23 27.27
N THR A 116 1.58 4.52 27.28
CA THR A 116 0.82 4.84 26.07
C THR A 116 0.83 6.35 25.90
N PRO A 117 1.26 6.89 24.74
CA PRO A 117 1.08 8.30 24.41
C PRO A 117 -0.38 8.73 24.47
#